data_AF-A0A958WIA2-F1
#
_entry.id   AF-A0A958WIA2-F1
#
_cell.length_a   1.000
_cell.length_b   1.000
_cell.length_c   1.000
_cell.angle_alpha   90.00
_cell.angle_beta   90.00
_cell.angle_gamma   90.00
#
_symmetry.space_group_name_H-M   'P 1'
#
loop_
_entity.id
_entity.type
_entity.pdbx_description
1 polymer ?
#
loop_
_entity_poly.entity_id
_entity_poly.type
_entity_poly.pdbx_seq_one_letter_code
_entity_poly.pdbx_strand_id
1 'polypeptide(L)'
;MTLALSVLLGLVALICFLGGTNIMLKGAMYFLPKEIPPQLVLDNLIRFMAGIYLGSGFIFAYASFHVATIGNMAYCLGLAVALSGFGRLYSRYKTGTAGKYFDYIMVVEIFLGFSVIILKWYR
;
A
#
# COMPACT_ATOMS: atom_id res chain seq x y z
N MET A 1 -14.91 12.88 12.85
CA MET A 1 -14.31 11.54 12.59
C MET A 1 -14.54 11.07 11.16
N THR A 2 -15.76 11.13 10.62
CA THR A 2 -16.08 10.68 9.24
C THR A 2 -15.25 11.36 8.14
N LEU A 3 -15.08 12.69 8.20
CA LEU A 3 -14.25 13.43 7.23
C LEU A 3 -12.79 12.97 7.28
N ALA A 4 -12.19 12.87 8.47
CA ALA A 4 -10.81 12.42 8.62
C ALA A 4 -10.59 11.02 8.05
N LEU A 5 -11.52 10.08 8.33
CA LEU A 5 -11.47 8.73 7.78
C LEU A 5 -11.60 8.73 6.24
N SER A 6 -12.50 9.55 5.69
CA SER A 6 -12.65 9.73 4.24
C SER A 6 -11.36 10.25 3.60
N VAL A 7 -10.74 11.28 4.18
CA VAL A 7 -9.47 11.83 3.70
C VAL A 7 -8.35 10.79 3.77
N LEU A 8 -8.19 10.06 4.86
CA LEU A 8 -7.15 9.03 4.96
C LEU A 8 -7.36 7.90 3.94
N LEU A 9 -8.59 7.41 3.78
CA LEU A 9 -8.89 6.39 2.77
C LEU A 9 -8.63 6.91 1.35
N GLY A 10 -8.95 8.19 1.08
CA GLY A 10 -8.65 8.84 -0.19
C GLY A 10 -7.14 8.99 -0.45
N LEU A 11 -6.35 9.32 0.59
CA LEU A 11 -4.89 9.35 0.48
C LEU A 11 -4.30 7.97 0.18
N VAL A 12 -4.79 6.92 0.87
CA VAL A 12 -4.38 5.54 0.57
C VAL A 12 -4.78 5.19 -0.87
N ALA A 13 -5.96 5.59 -1.33
CA ALA A 13 -6.39 5.37 -2.71
C ALA A 13 -5.41 5.96 -3.73
N LEU A 14 -4.96 7.20 -3.52
CA LEU A 14 -3.98 7.85 -4.39
C LEU A 14 -2.63 7.15 -4.35
N ILE A 15 -2.16 6.74 -3.17
CA ILE A 15 -0.90 6.00 -3.01
C ILE A 15 -0.97 4.67 -3.77
N CYS A 16 -2.04 3.91 -3.61
CA CYS A 16 -2.29 2.66 -4.32
C CYS A 16 -2.37 2.85 -5.84
N PHE A 17 -3.07 3.90 -6.30
CA PHE A 17 -3.24 4.16 -7.72
C PHE A 17 -1.92 4.57 -8.39
N LEU A 18 -1.23 5.56 -7.83
CA LEU A 18 0.03 6.05 -8.37
C LEU A 18 1.15 5.02 -8.20
N GLY A 19 1.25 4.41 -7.03
CA GLY A 19 2.24 3.38 -6.71
C GLY A 19 2.04 2.12 -7.55
N GLY A 20 0.81 1.62 -7.63
CA GLY A 20 0.43 0.47 -8.44
C GLY A 20 0.73 0.69 -9.92
N THR A 21 0.30 1.82 -10.48
CA THR A 21 0.58 2.17 -11.89
C THR A 21 2.08 2.26 -12.15
N ASN A 22 2.83 2.95 -11.29
CA ASN A 22 4.27 3.14 -11.46
C ASN A 22 5.04 1.81 -11.41
N ILE A 23 4.74 0.91 -10.46
CA ILE A 23 5.38 -0.41 -10.36
C ILE A 23 4.95 -1.31 -11.53
N MET A 24 3.67 -1.28 -11.91
CA MET A 24 3.14 -2.09 -13.00
C MET A 24 3.80 -1.74 -14.34
N LEU A 25 4.07 -0.45 -14.61
CA LEU A 25 4.76 0.00 -15.81
C LEU A 25 6.25 -0.38 -15.78
N LYS A 26 6.93 -0.12 -14.65
CA LYS A 26 8.37 -0.34 -14.48
C LYS A 26 8.77 -1.82 -14.44
N GLY A 27 7.97 -2.66 -13.81
CA GLY A 27 8.30 -4.06 -13.56
C GLY A 27 9.46 -4.26 -12.57
N ALA A 28 9.93 -5.50 -12.47
CA ALA A 28 11.03 -5.89 -11.58
C ALA A 28 12.38 -5.34 -12.04
N MET A 29 12.61 -5.31 -13.35
CA MET A 29 13.92 -4.99 -13.93
C MET A 29 14.39 -3.57 -13.62
N TYR A 30 13.46 -2.64 -13.37
CA TYR A 30 13.80 -1.28 -12.96
C TYR A 30 14.54 -1.23 -11.61
N PHE A 31 14.34 -2.22 -10.74
CA PHE A 31 14.93 -2.27 -9.41
C PHE A 31 16.19 -3.16 -9.35
N LEU A 32 16.55 -3.81 -10.45
CA LEU A 32 17.72 -4.67 -10.55
C LEU A 32 18.90 -3.94 -11.23
N PRO A 33 20.14 -4.35 -10.95
CA PRO A 33 21.30 -3.93 -11.74
C PRO A 33 21.09 -4.20 -13.23
N LYS A 34 21.58 -3.30 -14.09
CA LYS A 34 21.32 -3.33 -15.54
C LYS A 34 21.98 -4.51 -16.24
N GLU A 35 22.98 -5.10 -15.61
CA GLU A 35 23.78 -6.20 -16.11
C GLU A 35 23.07 -7.55 -15.97
N ILE A 36 22.00 -7.62 -15.14
CA ILE A 36 21.27 -8.85 -14.89
C ILE A 36 20.28 -9.12 -16.04
N PRO A 37 20.26 -10.34 -16.61
CA PRO A 37 19.29 -10.68 -17.65
C PRO A 37 17.85 -10.64 -17.10
N PRO A 38 16.83 -10.46 -17.97
CA PRO A 38 15.43 -10.40 -17.56
C PRO A 38 14.99 -11.57 -16.65
N GLN A 39 14.57 -11.24 -15.42
CA GLN A 39 14.08 -12.21 -14.44
C GLN A 39 12.58 -12.43 -14.64
N LEU A 40 12.20 -13.26 -15.63
CA LEU A 40 10.80 -13.40 -16.10
C LEU A 40 9.79 -13.75 -14.99
N VAL A 41 10.15 -14.68 -14.11
CA VAL A 41 9.27 -15.11 -13.00
C VAL A 41 9.07 -13.97 -12.00
N LEU A 42 10.16 -13.26 -11.66
CA LEU A 42 10.11 -12.13 -10.73
C LEU A 42 9.33 -10.95 -11.30
N ASP A 43 9.56 -10.62 -12.58
CA ASP A 43 8.84 -9.53 -13.26
C ASP A 43 7.34 -9.80 -13.33
N ASN A 44 6.95 -11.04 -13.66
CA ASN A 44 5.56 -11.46 -13.67
C ASN A 44 4.90 -11.30 -12.29
N LEU A 45 5.52 -11.81 -11.22
CA LEU A 45 5.01 -11.69 -9.86
C LEU A 45 4.91 -10.23 -9.39
N ILE A 46 5.91 -9.40 -9.71
CA ILE A 46 5.91 -7.98 -9.35
C ILE A 46 4.79 -7.24 -10.09
N ARG A 47 4.60 -7.47 -11.39
CA ARG A 47 3.51 -6.83 -12.14
C ARG A 47 2.12 -7.32 -11.70
N PHE A 48 1.98 -8.59 -11.36
CA PHE A 48 0.75 -9.13 -10.78
C PHE A 48 0.41 -8.44 -9.44
N MET A 49 1.37 -8.35 -8.53
CA MET A 49 1.19 -7.66 -7.24
C MET A 49 0.92 -6.17 -7.43
N ALA A 50 1.56 -5.53 -8.42
CA ALA A 50 1.29 -4.13 -8.77
C ALA A 50 -0.13 -3.93 -9.31
N GLY A 51 -0.67 -4.91 -10.06
CA GLY A 51 -2.06 -4.91 -10.50
C GLY A 51 -3.05 -4.99 -9.34
N ILE A 52 -2.79 -5.84 -8.34
CA ILE A 52 -3.58 -5.90 -7.09
C ILE A 52 -3.48 -4.57 -6.33
N TYR A 53 -2.28 -3.98 -6.25
CA TYR A 53 -2.06 -2.71 -5.59
C TYR A 53 -2.81 -1.55 -6.27
N LEU A 54 -2.76 -1.49 -7.60
CA LEU A 54 -3.55 -0.55 -8.40
C LEU A 54 -5.06 -0.76 -8.21
N GLY A 55 -5.52 -2.01 -8.30
CA GLY A 55 -6.92 -2.40 -8.07
C GLY A 55 -7.42 -1.98 -6.68
N SER A 56 -6.57 -2.14 -5.66
CA SER A 56 -6.87 -1.70 -4.29
C SER A 56 -7.14 -0.20 -4.24
N GLY A 57 -6.47 0.61 -5.07
CA GLY A 57 -6.72 2.05 -5.16
C GLY A 57 -8.18 2.39 -5.44
N PHE A 58 -8.85 1.66 -6.33
CA PHE A 58 -10.28 1.85 -6.60
C PHE A 58 -11.16 1.47 -5.40
N ILE A 59 -10.80 0.42 -4.66
CA ILE A 59 -11.51 0.00 -3.46
C ILE A 59 -11.40 1.07 -2.36
N PHE A 60 -10.19 1.59 -2.13
CA PHE A 60 -9.96 2.68 -1.18
C PHE A 60 -10.69 3.96 -1.61
N ALA A 61 -10.71 4.29 -2.91
CA ALA A 61 -11.45 5.43 -3.44
C ALA A 61 -12.95 5.27 -3.17
N TYR A 62 -13.53 4.11 -3.50
CA TYR A 62 -14.93 3.81 -3.21
C TYR A 62 -15.24 3.95 -1.71
N ALA A 63 -14.41 3.37 -0.85
CA ALA A 63 -14.55 3.47 0.59
C ALA A 63 -14.47 4.91 1.09
N SER A 64 -13.62 5.75 0.48
CA SER A 64 -13.47 7.16 0.85
C SER A 64 -14.73 7.99 0.58
N PHE A 65 -15.50 7.68 -0.46
CA PHE A 65 -16.78 8.34 -0.75
C PHE A 65 -17.96 7.75 0.03
N HIS A 66 -17.88 6.46 0.40
CA HIS A 66 -18.97 5.73 1.05
C HIS A 66 -18.68 5.45 2.53
N VAL A 67 -17.88 6.29 3.18
CA VAL A 67 -17.49 6.09 4.59
C VAL A 67 -18.72 5.88 5.47
N ALA A 68 -19.81 6.60 5.21
CA ALA A 68 -21.07 6.49 5.95
C ALA A 68 -21.60 5.04 6.05
N THR A 69 -21.47 4.24 4.98
CA THR A 69 -22.15 2.94 4.82
C THR A 69 -21.22 1.72 4.88
N ILE A 70 -19.90 1.88 4.70
CA ILE A 70 -18.95 0.76 4.58
C ILE A 70 -18.72 -0.05 5.87
N GLY A 71 -19.24 0.41 7.02
CA GLY A 71 -19.18 -0.32 8.29
C GLY A 71 -17.77 -0.80 8.69
N ASN A 72 -17.62 -2.11 8.94
CA ASN A 72 -16.36 -2.73 9.33
C ASN A 72 -15.35 -2.88 8.18
N MET A 73 -15.72 -2.62 6.94
CA MET A 73 -14.80 -2.68 5.81
C MET A 73 -13.63 -1.70 5.99
N ALA A 74 -13.87 -0.54 6.61
CA ALA A 74 -12.80 0.41 6.93
C ALA A 74 -11.72 -0.19 7.84
N TYR A 75 -12.10 -1.05 8.79
CA TYR A 75 -11.15 -1.76 9.65
C TYR A 75 -10.27 -2.71 8.84
N CYS A 76 -10.88 -3.52 7.96
CA CYS A 76 -10.15 -4.45 7.10
C CYS A 76 -9.20 -3.72 6.14
N LEU A 77 -9.63 -2.57 5.61
CA LEU A 77 -8.79 -1.70 4.77
C LEU A 77 -7.60 -1.14 5.56
N GLY A 78 -7.81 -0.64 6.78
CA GLY A 78 -6.73 -0.19 7.65
C GLY A 78 -5.75 -1.32 8.00
N LEU A 79 -6.26 -2.53 8.26
CA LEU A 79 -5.45 -3.72 8.53
C LEU A 79 -4.58 -4.08 7.32
N ALA A 80 -5.13 -4.03 6.10
CA ALA A 80 -4.36 -4.30 4.88
C ALA A 80 -3.19 -3.32 4.71
N VAL A 81 -3.40 -2.02 4.99
CA VAL A 81 -2.33 -1.01 4.95
C VAL A 81 -1.27 -1.27 6.02
N ALA A 82 -1.67 -1.61 7.26
CA ALA A 82 -0.73 -1.93 8.32
C ALA A 82 0.12 -3.17 7.98
N LEU A 83 -0.50 -4.21 7.40
CA LEU A 83 0.19 -5.42 6.95
C LEU A 83 1.19 -5.14 5.82
N SER A 84 0.92 -4.19 4.93
CA SER A 84 1.90 -3.72 3.94
C SER A 84 3.16 -3.18 4.61
N GLY A 85 2.98 -2.31 5.61
CA GLY A 85 4.09 -1.75 6.38
C GLY A 85 4.86 -2.81 7.17
N PHE A 86 4.16 -3.78 7.78
CA PHE A 86 4.81 -4.93 8.42
C PHE A 86 5.55 -5.83 7.42
N GLY A 87 5.06 -5.98 6.20
CA GLY A 87 5.79 -6.67 5.12
C GLY A 87 7.14 -6.02 4.82
N ARG A 88 7.18 -4.67 4.77
CA ARG A 88 8.45 -3.93 4.63
C ARG A 88 9.34 -4.08 5.85
N LEU A 89 8.79 -4.04 7.05
CA LEU A 89 9.54 -4.24 8.29
C LEU A 89 10.17 -5.64 8.34
N TYR A 90 9.42 -6.66 7.94
CA TYR A 90 9.91 -8.02 7.86
C TYR A 90 11.01 -8.16 6.80
N SER A 91 10.84 -7.56 5.63
CA SER A 91 11.89 -7.49 4.60
C SER A 91 13.15 -6.84 5.16
N ARG A 92 13.03 -5.67 5.80
CA ARG A 92 14.16 -4.97 6.44
C ARG A 92 14.87 -5.84 7.48
N TYR A 93 14.11 -6.57 8.29
CA TYR A 93 14.68 -7.47 9.28
C TYR A 93 15.46 -8.64 8.65
N LYS A 94 15.02 -9.14 7.49
CA LYS A 94 15.64 -10.29 6.81
C LYS A 94 16.79 -9.93 5.88
N THR A 95 16.68 -8.84 5.12
CA THR A 95 17.62 -8.49 4.04
C THR A 95 18.33 -7.17 4.25
N GLY A 96 18.01 -6.45 5.33
CA GLY A 96 18.60 -5.14 5.64
C GLY A 96 17.82 -3.97 5.04
N THR A 97 18.36 -2.77 5.18
CA THR A 97 17.69 -1.55 4.69
C THR A 97 17.78 -1.43 3.17
N ALA A 98 16.68 -1.02 2.54
CA ALA A 98 16.65 -0.59 1.14
C ALA A 98 16.94 0.92 0.99
N GLY A 99 17.33 1.60 2.08
CA GLY A 99 17.57 3.03 2.15
C GLY A 99 16.52 3.79 2.95
N LYS A 100 16.90 5.00 3.41
CA LYS A 100 16.08 5.82 4.33
C LYS A 100 14.67 6.09 3.80
N TYR A 101 14.50 6.27 2.49
CA TYR A 101 13.20 6.50 1.87
C TYR A 101 12.20 5.38 2.16
N PHE A 102 12.61 4.12 1.97
CA PHE A 102 11.75 2.97 2.23
C PHE A 102 11.48 2.75 3.71
N ASP A 103 12.42 3.15 4.57
CA ASP A 103 12.24 3.10 6.02
C ASP A 103 11.18 4.10 6.47
N TYR A 104 11.19 5.33 5.94
CA TYR A 104 10.16 6.31 6.22
C TYR A 104 8.79 5.87 5.71
N ILE A 105 8.72 5.33 4.48
CA ILE A 105 7.46 4.82 3.93
C ILE A 105 6.90 3.69 4.78
N MET A 106 7.74 2.75 5.20
CA MET A 106 7.32 1.66 6.09
C MET A 106 6.66 2.20 7.36
N VAL A 107 7.27 3.18 8.03
CA VAL A 107 6.72 3.80 9.22
C VAL A 107 5.38 4.49 8.91
N VAL A 108 5.33 5.25 7.82
CA VAL A 108 4.09 5.91 7.36
C VAL A 108 2.98 4.91 7.09
N GLU A 109 3.24 3.81 6.38
CA GLU A 109 2.26 2.76 6.10
C GLU A 109 1.69 2.15 7.39
N ILE A 110 2.54 1.83 8.35
CA ILE A 110 2.12 1.28 9.66
C ILE A 110 1.22 2.30 10.39
N PHE A 111 1.68 3.54 10.53
CA PHE A 111 0.90 4.58 11.22
C PHE A 111 -0.41 4.90 10.49
N LEU A 112 -0.41 4.93 9.16
CA LEU A 112 -1.59 5.19 8.35
C LEU A 112 -2.64 4.09 8.53
N GLY A 113 -2.21 2.81 8.48
CA GLY A 113 -3.09 1.67 8.73
C GLY A 113 -3.73 1.70 10.12
N PHE A 114 -2.93 1.92 11.16
CA PHE A 114 -3.44 2.06 12.52
C PHE A 114 -4.34 3.29 12.71
N SER A 115 -4.03 4.41 12.06
CA SER A 115 -4.87 5.62 12.11
C SER A 115 -6.26 5.36 11.55
N VAL A 116 -6.36 4.63 10.44
CA VAL A 116 -7.65 4.21 9.85
C VAL A 116 -8.44 3.30 10.81
N ILE A 117 -7.76 2.31 11.40
CA ILE A 117 -8.37 1.38 12.38
C ILE A 117 -8.92 2.16 13.59
N ILE A 118 -8.08 3.02 14.18
CA ILE A 118 -8.42 3.80 15.36
C ILE A 118 -9.59 4.75 15.06
N LEU A 119 -9.53 5.49 13.94
CA LEU A 119 -10.61 6.40 13.56
C LEU A 119 -11.93 5.68 13.26
N LYS A 120 -11.90 4.45 12.76
CA LYS A 120 -13.12 3.66 12.60
C LYS A 120 -13.72 3.28 13.96
N TRP A 121 -12.90 3.01 14.97
CA TRP A 121 -13.38 2.66 16.30
C TRP A 121 -14.02 3.85 17.03
N TYR A 122 -13.45 5.04 16.87
CA TYR A 122 -13.96 6.28 17.47
C TYR A 122 -15.10 6.96 16.69
N ARG A 123 -15.50 6.39 15.55
CA ARG A 123 -16.63 6.86 14.73
C ARG A 123 -17.86 5.99 14.94
#